data_AF-A0A9P6M119-F1
#
_entry.id   AF-A0A9P6M119-F1
#
_cell.length_a   1.000
_cell.length_b   1.000
_cell.length_c   1.000
_cell.angle_alpha   90.00
_cell.angle_beta   90.00
_cell.angle_gamma   90.00
#
_symmetry.space_group_name_H-M   'P 1'
#
loop_
_entity.id
_entity.type
_entity.pdbx_description
1 polymer ?
#
loop_
_entity_poly.entity_id
_entity_poly.type
_entity_poly.pdbx_seq_one_letter_code
_entity_poly.pdbx_strand_id
1 'polypeptide(L)'
;MANLLSPSYTPGHNSPLPHTVKNTSGYIENAFPGKEDQMLQVTEYLSEKAFIPAALAQNEVSWFYGNLGIDDMYFASESVESIANHIMALYGAKIFAYTKNDNGLDINLERETEEGAVYIHTSHPGISQLYGPQHEKRIDAKYLDVSSTERAYRLESYRSKGTVSSSSSTQLRTYFVRECSFVNPAPTKEQENDIRETADKSFLEKATENTLEIYSEIMRTALSRTGPVIEMFEVEGTRERRLVIAYKQQTTQSFFSAISDLYHYYDLYSTRKYVEQFSNGITIVSLYLNQIPKSTAPPIEHSIHQIIKEASLIYCLPTTPLQSFFQTNKLSVQESIYGYIGWIFAQHFLNRLGNEYTSLVNILDTNNSTHQDVLTKMKKRLRTDTFTRDYILEIIKTYPELIKLLYINFAMIHYVNPAVNSLKPTLSYQRLRTDSILTEEELHEKIKRTTSNSHELMVF
;
A
#
# COMPACT_ATOMS: atom_id res chain seq x y z
N MET A 1 27.70 12.02 -20.61
CA MET A 1 26.61 11.81 -21.58
C MET A 1 26.73 10.40 -22.16
N ALA A 2 26.21 9.40 -21.46
CA ALA A 2 26.07 8.04 -21.99
C ALA A 2 24.58 7.78 -22.14
N ASN A 3 24.13 7.53 -23.37
CA ASN A 3 22.74 7.23 -23.70
C ASN A 3 22.30 5.96 -22.96
N LEU A 4 21.52 6.14 -21.89
CA LEU A 4 20.84 5.08 -21.16
C LEU A 4 19.58 4.70 -21.94
N LEU A 5 19.66 3.65 -22.75
CA LEU A 5 18.48 3.05 -23.36
C LEU A 5 17.64 2.37 -22.27
N SER A 6 16.39 2.81 -22.13
CA SER A 6 15.37 2.25 -21.24
C SER A 6 15.13 0.77 -21.57
N PRO A 7 15.02 -0.14 -20.60
CA PRO A 7 14.62 -1.52 -20.88
C PRO A 7 13.19 -1.56 -21.41
N SER A 8 12.96 -2.30 -22.49
CA SER A 8 11.62 -2.57 -23.02
C SER A 8 10.87 -3.52 -22.09
N TYR A 9 9.80 -3.04 -21.46
CA TYR A 9 8.82 -3.89 -20.76
C TYR A 9 8.11 -4.77 -21.79
N THR A 10 8.19 -6.10 -21.64
CA THR A 10 7.29 -7.02 -22.32
C THR A 10 6.19 -7.39 -21.34
N PRO A 11 4.95 -6.92 -21.53
CA PRO A 11 3.83 -7.29 -20.67
C PRO A 11 3.63 -8.81 -20.65
N GLY A 12 3.06 -9.34 -19.55
CA GLY A 12 2.70 -10.76 -19.43
C GLY A 12 1.57 -11.19 -20.36
N HIS A 13 1.02 -10.26 -21.13
CA HIS A 13 -0.02 -10.42 -22.15
C HIS A 13 0.26 -9.42 -23.28
N ASN A 14 0.05 -9.78 -24.55
CA ASN A 14 0.18 -8.82 -25.66
C ASN A 14 -0.94 -7.76 -25.57
N SER A 15 -0.73 -6.68 -24.82
CA SER A 15 -1.63 -5.52 -24.86
C SER A 15 -1.45 -4.78 -26.19
N PRO A 16 -2.52 -4.55 -26.97
CA PRO A 16 -2.47 -3.74 -28.17
C PRO A 16 -2.32 -2.23 -27.90
N LEU A 17 -2.42 -1.77 -26.65
CA LEU A 17 -2.34 -0.36 -26.30
C LEU A 17 -0.89 0.15 -26.27
N PRO A 18 -0.65 1.40 -26.71
CA PRO A 18 0.66 2.01 -26.56
C PRO A 18 1.00 2.18 -25.07
N HIS A 19 2.18 1.71 -24.68
CA HIS A 19 2.70 1.85 -23.31
C HIS A 19 3.11 3.28 -22.92
N THR A 20 2.77 4.27 -23.74
CA THR A 20 2.96 5.69 -23.46
C THR A 20 1.59 6.38 -23.49
N VAL A 21 1.25 7.07 -22.41
CA VAL A 21 0.02 7.84 -22.25
C VAL A 21 0.31 9.33 -22.25
N LYS A 22 -0.62 10.13 -22.79
CA LYS A 22 -0.51 11.58 -22.77
C LYS A 22 -0.42 12.10 -21.33
N ASN A 23 0.38 13.14 -21.11
CA ASN A 23 0.48 13.82 -19.81
C ASN A 23 -0.76 14.65 -19.49
N THR A 24 -1.81 13.94 -19.13
CA THR A 24 -3.08 14.47 -18.66
C THR A 24 -3.49 13.68 -17.43
N SER A 25 -4.39 14.23 -16.61
CA SER A 25 -4.86 13.55 -15.39
C SER A 25 -5.53 12.20 -15.67
N GLY A 26 -5.98 11.95 -16.91
CA GLY A 26 -6.81 10.80 -17.26
C GLY A 26 -8.27 10.95 -16.82
N TYR A 27 -8.55 12.00 -16.07
CA TYR A 27 -9.85 12.45 -15.59
C TYR A 27 -9.98 13.94 -15.92
N ILE A 28 -11.15 14.35 -16.38
CA ILE A 28 -11.49 15.75 -16.63
C ILE A 28 -11.55 16.45 -15.28
N GLU A 29 -10.82 17.57 -15.14
CA GLU A 29 -10.94 18.43 -13.96
C GLU A 29 -12.38 18.98 -13.95
N ASN A 30 -13.12 18.69 -12.88
CA ASN A 30 -14.46 19.24 -12.72
C ASN A 30 -14.30 20.76 -12.58
N ALA A 31 -15.15 21.53 -13.27
CA ALA A 31 -15.32 22.94 -12.96
C ALA A 31 -16.63 23.04 -12.20
N PHE A 32 -16.58 23.35 -10.91
CA PHE A 32 -17.79 23.60 -10.12
C PHE A 32 -18.25 25.03 -10.41
N PRO A 33 -19.36 25.26 -11.16
CA PRO A 33 -19.73 26.61 -11.58
C PRO A 33 -20.09 27.51 -10.39
N GLY A 34 -20.61 26.94 -9.30
CA GLY A 34 -20.97 27.65 -8.06
C GLY A 34 -19.81 27.88 -7.10
N LYS A 35 -18.55 27.64 -7.52
CA LYS A 35 -17.38 27.69 -6.62
C LYS A 35 -17.16 29.09 -6.05
N GLU A 36 -17.27 30.13 -6.88
CA GLU A 36 -17.09 31.51 -6.44
C GLU A 36 -18.18 31.95 -5.45
N ASP A 37 -19.45 31.64 -5.73
CA ASP A 37 -20.57 31.93 -4.82
C ASP A 37 -20.42 31.19 -3.49
N GLN A 38 -20.01 29.92 -3.53
CA GLN A 38 -19.75 29.14 -2.31
C GLN A 38 -18.59 29.74 -1.49
N MET A 39 -17.52 30.23 -2.13
CA MET A 39 -16.42 30.92 -1.44
C MET A 39 -16.92 32.15 -0.67
N LEU A 40 -17.83 32.92 -1.26
CA LEU A 40 -18.44 34.07 -0.59
C LEU A 40 -19.25 33.64 0.62
N GLN A 41 -20.12 32.63 0.47
CA GLN A 41 -20.93 32.08 1.56
C GLN A 41 -20.07 31.51 2.71
N VAL A 42 -18.98 30.81 2.39
CA VAL A 42 -18.02 30.30 3.38
C VAL A 42 -17.31 31.44 4.10
N THR A 43 -16.93 32.50 3.40
CA THR A 43 -16.27 33.67 3.99
C THR A 43 -17.20 34.41 4.96
N GLU A 44 -18.47 34.56 4.58
CA GLU A 44 -19.51 35.15 5.43
C GLU A 44 -19.73 34.30 6.68
N TYR A 45 -19.92 32.98 6.51
CA TYR A 45 -20.10 32.05 7.62
C TYR A 45 -18.92 32.08 8.62
N LEU A 46 -17.68 32.15 8.13
CA LEU A 46 -16.49 32.24 8.99
C LEU A 46 -16.42 33.56 9.75
N SER A 47 -16.84 34.65 9.10
CA SER A 47 -16.84 35.99 9.68
C SER A 47 -17.92 36.12 10.76
N GLU A 48 -19.09 35.49 10.59
CA GLU A 48 -20.14 35.41 11.61
C GLU A 48 -19.70 34.64 12.86
N LYS A 49 -18.96 33.54 12.69
CA LYS A 49 -18.47 32.73 13.82
C LYS A 49 -17.34 33.38 14.61
N ALA A 50 -16.62 34.33 14.01
CA ALA A 50 -15.56 35.12 14.64
C ALA A 50 -14.39 34.33 15.28
N PHE A 51 -14.17 33.06 14.88
CA PHE A 51 -13.00 32.28 15.32
C PHE A 51 -11.71 32.65 14.57
N ILE A 52 -11.84 33.14 13.33
CA ILE A 52 -10.74 33.66 12.52
C ILE A 52 -10.90 35.19 12.46
N PRO A 53 -9.84 35.98 12.66
CA PRO A 53 -9.90 37.43 12.45
C PRO A 53 -10.43 37.75 11.05
N ALA A 54 -11.41 38.66 10.96
CA ALA A 54 -12.09 38.97 9.68
C ALA A 54 -11.10 39.40 8.56
N ALA A 55 -10.02 40.10 8.92
CA ALA A 55 -8.97 40.49 7.98
C ALA A 55 -8.19 39.30 7.37
N LEU A 56 -8.24 38.12 7.99
CA LEU A 56 -7.57 36.90 7.54
C LEU A 56 -8.54 35.88 6.94
N ALA A 57 -9.82 35.94 7.26
CA ALA A 57 -10.83 34.97 6.81
C ALA A 57 -10.83 34.82 5.28
N GLN A 58 -10.85 35.94 4.54
CA GLN A 58 -10.82 35.92 3.07
C GLN A 58 -9.55 35.27 2.50
N ASN A 59 -8.40 35.54 3.12
CA ASN A 59 -7.12 34.96 2.69
C ASN A 59 -7.08 33.44 2.94
N GLU A 60 -7.59 32.98 4.08
CA GLU A 60 -7.66 31.56 4.42
C GLU A 60 -8.62 30.80 3.48
N VAL A 61 -9.78 31.40 3.16
CA VAL A 61 -10.73 30.83 2.18
C VAL A 61 -10.10 30.78 0.79
N SER A 62 -9.52 31.88 0.32
CA SER A 62 -8.87 31.91 -1.00
C SER A 62 -7.73 30.89 -1.10
N TRP A 63 -6.96 30.72 -0.03
CA TRP A 63 -5.88 29.74 0.01
C TRP A 63 -6.43 28.30 -0.02
N PHE A 64 -7.51 28.01 0.73
CA PHE A 64 -8.14 26.68 0.76
C PHE A 64 -8.72 26.28 -0.61
N TYR A 65 -9.40 27.20 -1.29
CA TYR A 65 -10.04 26.96 -2.58
C TYR A 65 -9.07 26.97 -3.77
N GLY A 66 -8.02 27.79 -3.72
CA GLY A 66 -7.11 28.01 -4.85
C GLY A 66 -5.76 27.33 -4.73
N ASN A 67 -5.13 27.35 -3.54
CA ASN A 67 -3.73 26.97 -3.38
C ASN A 67 -3.54 25.52 -2.93
N LEU A 68 -4.55 24.95 -2.27
CA LEU A 68 -4.48 23.56 -1.77
C LEU A 68 -4.55 22.52 -2.89
N GLY A 69 -5.20 22.88 -4.00
CA GLY A 69 -5.45 21.98 -5.12
C GLY A 69 -6.44 20.86 -4.80
N ILE A 70 -7.47 21.15 -4.00
CA ILE A 70 -8.61 20.25 -3.79
C ILE A 70 -9.47 20.23 -5.06
N ASP A 71 -9.93 19.03 -5.46
CA ASP A 71 -10.80 18.85 -6.62
C ASP A 71 -12.16 19.56 -6.43
N ASP A 72 -12.68 20.18 -7.50
CA ASP A 72 -13.95 20.88 -7.50
C ASP A 72 -15.16 20.03 -7.09
N MET A 73 -15.08 18.72 -7.28
CA MET A 73 -16.13 17.80 -6.83
C MET A 73 -16.27 17.76 -5.31
N TYR A 74 -15.18 17.97 -4.56
CA TYR A 74 -15.29 18.11 -3.12
C TYR A 74 -16.14 19.35 -2.78
N PHE A 75 -15.87 20.48 -3.41
CA PHE A 75 -16.64 21.72 -3.19
C PHE A 75 -18.10 21.57 -3.63
N ALA A 76 -18.36 20.85 -4.72
CA ALA A 76 -19.71 20.57 -5.18
C ALA A 76 -20.51 19.62 -4.26
N SER A 77 -19.84 18.78 -3.47
CA SER A 77 -20.49 17.77 -2.62
C SER A 77 -20.55 18.16 -1.14
N GLU A 78 -19.72 19.09 -0.70
CA GLU A 78 -19.66 19.52 0.69
C GLU A 78 -20.51 20.77 0.97
N SER A 79 -21.03 20.83 2.20
CA SER A 79 -21.77 22.00 2.65
C SER A 79 -20.82 23.16 2.99
N VAL A 80 -21.35 24.39 2.87
CA VAL A 80 -20.66 25.63 3.31
C VAL A 80 -20.16 25.49 4.75
N GLU A 81 -20.97 24.93 5.64
CA GLU A 81 -20.61 24.69 7.03
C GLU A 81 -19.43 23.71 7.17
N SER A 82 -19.46 22.58 6.45
CA SER A 82 -18.37 21.59 6.54
C SER A 82 -17.06 22.17 6.02
N ILE A 83 -17.11 22.94 4.93
CA ILE A 83 -15.93 23.60 4.36
C ILE A 83 -15.40 24.66 5.35
N ALA A 84 -16.28 25.48 5.94
CA ALA A 84 -15.89 26.44 6.95
C ALA A 84 -15.24 25.77 8.17
N ASN A 85 -15.78 24.64 8.65
CA ASN A 85 -15.19 23.86 9.74
C ASN A 85 -13.79 23.34 9.38
N HIS A 86 -13.57 22.87 8.15
CA HIS A 86 -12.24 22.45 7.68
C HIS A 86 -11.25 23.63 7.65
N ILE A 87 -11.67 24.81 7.21
CA ILE A 87 -10.84 26.02 7.21
C ILE A 87 -10.52 26.46 8.63
N MET A 88 -11.49 26.45 9.55
CA MET A 88 -11.26 26.76 10.97
C MET A 88 -10.27 25.79 11.61
N ALA A 89 -10.40 24.50 11.33
CA ALA A 89 -9.49 23.49 11.85
C ALA A 89 -8.07 23.65 11.29
N LEU A 90 -7.92 24.00 10.00
CA LEU A 90 -6.62 24.36 9.40
C LEU A 90 -6.00 25.59 10.07
N TYR A 91 -6.80 26.64 10.28
CA TYR A 91 -6.35 27.85 10.95
C TYR A 91 -5.93 27.59 12.40
N GLY A 92 -6.71 26.78 13.13
CA GLY A 92 -6.37 26.30 14.46
C GLY A 92 -5.05 25.52 14.49
N ALA A 93 -4.83 24.63 13.52
CA ALA A 93 -3.58 23.89 13.39
C ALA A 93 -2.38 24.83 13.12
N LYS A 94 -2.57 25.89 12.33
CA LYS A 94 -1.53 26.93 12.11
C LYS A 94 -1.17 27.67 13.39
N ILE A 95 -2.16 28.09 14.18
CA ILE A 95 -1.93 28.73 15.48
C ILE A 95 -1.22 27.77 16.43
N PHE A 96 -1.68 26.51 16.50
CA PHE A 96 -1.09 25.51 17.38
C PHE A 96 0.39 25.23 17.05
N ALA A 97 0.72 25.05 15.78
CA ALA A 97 2.10 24.89 15.33
C ALA A 97 2.96 26.10 15.72
N TYR A 98 2.44 27.32 15.52
CA TYR A 98 3.11 28.56 15.94
C TYR A 98 3.40 28.58 17.44
N THR A 99 2.43 28.20 18.29
CA THR A 99 2.63 28.17 19.76
C THR A 99 3.67 27.17 20.24
N LYS A 100 3.88 26.08 19.48
CA LYS A 100 4.87 25.05 19.81
C LYS A 100 6.29 25.38 19.36
N ASN A 101 6.50 26.46 18.60
CA ASN A 101 7.73 26.68 17.81
C ASN A 101 8.08 25.44 16.95
N ASP A 102 7.06 24.70 16.53
CA ASP A 102 7.22 23.53 15.70
C ASP A 102 7.04 23.94 14.24
N ASN A 103 7.97 23.54 13.38
CA ASN A 103 7.89 23.75 11.94
C ASN A 103 6.98 22.71 11.25
N GLY A 104 6.57 21.67 11.98
CA GLY A 104 5.60 20.68 11.55
C GLY A 104 4.17 21.17 11.76
N LEU A 105 3.46 21.47 10.67
CA LEU A 105 2.03 21.75 10.71
C LEU A 105 1.28 20.43 10.64
N ASP A 106 0.92 19.86 11.80
CA ASP A 106 0.16 18.61 11.87
C ASP A 106 -1.32 18.89 11.62
N ILE A 107 -1.75 18.70 10.38
CA ILE A 107 -3.15 18.80 9.98
C ILE A 107 -3.69 17.39 9.95
N ASN A 108 -4.81 17.18 10.63
CA ASN A 108 -5.58 15.97 10.51
C ASN A 108 -7.07 16.33 10.57
N LEU A 109 -7.69 16.39 9.39
CA LEU A 109 -9.13 16.58 9.22
C LEU A 109 -9.71 15.28 8.70
N GLU A 110 -10.76 14.80 9.37
CA GLU A 110 -11.48 13.62 8.94
C GLU A 110 -12.98 13.80 9.11
N ARG A 111 -13.72 13.33 8.11
CA ARG A 111 -15.16 13.14 8.15
C ARG A 111 -15.45 11.76 7.58
N GLU A 112 -16.10 10.91 8.36
CA GLU A 112 -16.48 9.56 7.94
C GLU A 112 -17.99 9.41 8.10
N THR A 113 -18.64 8.88 7.08
CA THR A 113 -20.05 8.47 7.09
C THR A 113 -20.15 7.06 6.51
N GLU A 114 -21.36 6.48 6.47
CA GLU A 114 -21.53 5.18 5.83
C GLU A 114 -21.41 5.26 4.31
N GLU A 115 -21.76 6.41 3.74
CA GLU A 115 -21.78 6.69 2.29
C GLU A 115 -20.43 7.18 1.76
N GLY A 116 -19.48 7.52 2.62
CA GLY A 116 -18.18 8.01 2.19
C GLY A 116 -17.32 8.60 3.29
N ALA A 117 -16.16 9.12 2.89
CA ALA A 117 -15.24 9.78 3.81
C ALA A 117 -14.37 10.82 3.12
N VAL A 118 -13.99 11.84 3.88
CA VAL A 118 -13.00 12.82 3.51
C VAL A 118 -11.89 12.81 4.55
N TYR A 119 -10.65 12.66 4.09
CA TYR A 119 -9.47 12.81 4.93
C TYR A 119 -8.56 13.87 4.32
N ILE A 120 -8.12 14.85 5.10
CA ILE A 120 -7.14 15.85 4.71
C ILE A 120 -6.10 15.89 5.81
N HIS A 121 -4.89 15.47 5.48
CA HIS A 121 -3.83 15.39 6.47
C HIS A 121 -2.46 15.76 5.93
N THR A 122 -1.60 16.16 6.85
CA THR A 122 -0.18 16.41 6.59
C THR A 122 0.54 15.08 6.35
N SER A 123 1.28 14.97 5.25
CA SER A 123 2.05 13.75 4.96
C SER A 123 3.36 14.03 4.22
N HIS A 124 4.38 13.25 4.55
CA HIS A 124 5.67 13.30 3.87
C HIS A 124 5.68 12.34 2.67
N PRO A 125 6.05 12.80 1.46
CA PRO A 125 6.18 11.92 0.30
C PRO A 125 7.22 10.83 0.52
N GLY A 126 6.90 9.58 0.16
CA GLY A 126 7.86 8.47 0.20
C GLY A 126 8.01 7.81 1.57
N ILE A 127 7.20 8.18 2.57
CA ILE A 127 7.32 7.66 3.93
C ILE A 127 6.04 6.94 4.34
N SER A 128 6.18 5.68 4.77
CA SER A 128 5.08 4.91 5.34
C SER A 128 4.74 5.35 6.76
N GLN A 129 3.44 5.40 7.05
CA GLN A 129 2.94 5.81 8.36
C GLN A 129 2.80 4.60 9.29
N LEU A 130 3.67 4.52 10.30
CA LEU A 130 3.66 3.44 11.31
C LEU A 130 2.64 3.67 12.43
N TYR A 131 2.46 4.92 12.84
CA TYR A 131 1.66 5.31 13.99
C TYR A 131 0.64 6.40 13.63
N GLY A 132 -0.31 6.62 14.52
CA GLY A 132 -1.37 7.60 14.33
C GLY A 132 -2.56 7.03 13.56
N PRO A 133 -3.32 7.87 12.85
CA PRO A 133 -4.63 7.50 12.32
C PRO A 133 -4.61 6.45 11.20
N GLN A 134 -3.46 6.17 10.55
CA GLN A 134 -3.31 5.14 9.51
C GLN A 134 -4.45 5.15 8.47
N HIS A 135 -4.70 6.31 7.85
CA HIS A 135 -5.90 6.56 7.04
C HIS A 135 -6.12 5.54 5.92
N GLU A 136 -5.09 5.14 5.18
CA GLU A 136 -5.27 4.18 4.08
C GLU A 136 -5.71 2.80 4.59
N LYS A 137 -5.22 2.35 5.77
CA LYS A 137 -5.67 1.09 6.38
C LYS A 137 -7.12 1.21 6.90
N ARG A 138 -7.52 2.37 7.42
CA ARG A 138 -8.92 2.65 7.77
C ARG A 138 -9.81 2.62 6.53
N ILE A 139 -9.35 3.21 5.42
CA ILE A 139 -10.07 3.23 4.15
C ILE A 139 -10.24 1.81 3.60
N ASP A 140 -9.18 1.00 3.64
CA ASP A 140 -9.23 -0.40 3.26
C ASP A 140 -10.29 -1.15 4.06
N ALA A 141 -10.16 -1.13 5.39
CA ALA A 141 -11.03 -1.91 6.27
C ALA A 141 -12.51 -1.47 6.25
N LYS A 142 -12.78 -0.16 6.13
CA LYS A 142 -14.15 0.38 6.20
C LYS A 142 -14.87 0.42 4.86
N TYR A 143 -14.14 0.60 3.75
CA TYR A 143 -14.75 0.87 2.45
C TYR A 143 -14.27 -0.09 1.37
N LEU A 144 -12.96 -0.24 1.14
CA LEU A 144 -12.48 -0.97 -0.05
C LEU A 144 -12.57 -2.50 0.09
N ASP A 145 -12.23 -3.05 1.26
CA ASP A 145 -12.20 -4.49 1.52
C ASP A 145 -13.62 -5.08 1.67
N VAL A 146 -14.58 -4.26 2.09
CA VAL A 146 -15.99 -4.65 2.25
C VAL A 146 -16.80 -4.51 0.96
N SER A 147 -16.27 -3.81 -0.04
CA SER A 147 -16.97 -3.61 -1.30
C SER A 147 -17.30 -4.93 -2.01
N SER A 148 -18.45 -4.94 -2.66
CA SER A 148 -19.00 -6.05 -3.43
C SER A 148 -19.77 -5.50 -4.64
N THR A 149 -20.38 -6.38 -5.43
CA THR A 149 -21.23 -6.00 -6.56
C THR A 149 -22.49 -5.22 -6.11
N GLU A 150 -22.94 -5.42 -4.88
CA GLU A 150 -24.14 -4.76 -4.33
C GLU A 150 -23.84 -3.37 -3.77
N ARG A 151 -22.71 -3.23 -3.09
CA ARG A 151 -22.29 -2.00 -2.44
C ARG A 151 -20.79 -1.85 -2.59
N ALA A 152 -20.36 -0.79 -3.26
CA ALA A 152 -18.96 -0.51 -3.52
C ALA A 152 -18.63 0.95 -3.30
N TYR A 153 -17.35 1.23 -3.12
CA TYR A 153 -16.84 2.57 -2.91
C TYR A 153 -15.74 2.90 -3.90
N ARG A 154 -15.77 4.12 -4.43
CA ARG A 154 -14.67 4.70 -5.19
C ARG A 154 -13.83 5.60 -4.31
N LEU A 155 -12.53 5.68 -4.61
CA LEU A 155 -11.58 6.52 -3.92
C LEU A 155 -10.81 7.38 -4.91
N GLU A 156 -10.76 8.68 -4.63
CA GLU A 156 -9.88 9.63 -5.29
C GLU A 156 -8.89 10.17 -4.24
N SER A 157 -7.60 10.25 -4.56
CA SER A 157 -6.60 10.77 -3.64
C SER A 157 -5.59 11.65 -4.34
N TYR A 158 -5.29 12.80 -3.73
CA TYR A 158 -4.43 13.83 -4.31
C TYR A 158 -3.39 14.29 -3.30
N ARG A 159 -2.21 14.62 -3.79
CA ARG A 159 -1.16 15.30 -3.03
C ARG A 159 -1.08 16.75 -3.48
N SER A 160 -1.05 17.68 -2.53
CA SER A 160 -0.94 19.11 -2.83
C SER A 160 0.40 19.40 -3.53
N LYS A 161 0.38 20.25 -4.56
CA LYS A 161 1.61 20.71 -5.24
C LYS A 161 2.38 21.71 -4.37
N GLY A 162 1.67 22.55 -3.61
CA GLY A 162 2.24 23.51 -2.67
C GLY A 162 2.49 22.92 -1.27
N THR A 163 3.31 23.63 -0.50
CA THR A 163 3.53 23.36 0.93
C THR A 163 2.48 24.05 1.79
N VAL A 164 2.21 23.49 2.98
CA VAL A 164 1.18 24.00 3.90
C VAL A 164 1.51 25.41 4.43
N SER A 165 2.80 25.75 4.50
CA SER A 165 3.27 27.10 4.82
C SER A 165 4.56 27.39 4.07
N SER A 166 4.94 28.67 3.96
CA SER A 166 6.23 29.11 3.42
C SER A 166 7.42 28.65 4.28
N SER A 167 7.18 28.28 5.53
CA SER A 167 8.16 27.82 6.52
C SER A 167 8.27 26.29 6.63
N SER A 168 7.37 25.53 6.01
CA SER A 168 7.29 24.07 6.13
C SER A 168 7.42 23.41 4.76
N SER A 169 8.12 22.28 4.67
CA SER A 169 8.20 21.47 3.45
C SER A 169 7.06 20.46 3.33
N THR A 170 6.15 20.42 4.31
CA THR A 170 5.14 19.36 4.36
C THR A 170 3.97 19.65 3.43
N GLN A 171 3.55 18.60 2.72
CA GLN A 171 2.43 18.63 1.77
C GLN A 171 1.19 18.00 2.39
N LEU A 172 0.04 18.39 1.88
CA LEU A 172 -1.21 17.72 2.21
C LEU A 172 -1.44 16.53 1.31
N ARG A 173 -2.09 15.55 1.90
CA ARG A 173 -2.64 14.40 1.20
C ARG A 173 -4.11 14.31 1.54
N THR A 174 -4.92 14.23 0.50
CA THR A 174 -6.36 14.15 0.59
C THR A 174 -6.85 12.80 0.08
N TYR A 175 -7.92 12.31 0.69
CA TYR A 175 -8.65 11.12 0.25
C TYR A 175 -10.14 11.45 0.25
N PHE A 176 -10.81 11.14 -0.85
CA PHE A 176 -12.24 11.30 -1.04
C PHE A 176 -12.82 9.92 -1.38
N VAL A 177 -13.52 9.33 -0.43
CA VAL A 177 -14.22 8.05 -0.58
C VAL A 177 -15.71 8.33 -0.77
N ARG A 178 -16.34 7.67 -1.74
CA ARG A 178 -17.77 7.81 -2.02
C ARG A 178 -18.35 6.47 -2.42
N GLU A 179 -19.57 6.19 -1.99
CA GLU A 179 -20.35 5.05 -2.45
C GLU A 179 -20.66 5.17 -3.95
N CYS A 180 -20.52 4.07 -4.68
CA CYS A 180 -20.72 4.02 -6.13
C CYS A 180 -22.21 4.06 -6.48
N SER A 181 -22.55 4.82 -7.53
CA SER A 181 -23.85 4.78 -8.21
C SER A 181 -23.66 4.20 -9.60
N PHE A 182 -23.77 2.88 -9.71
CA PHE A 182 -23.58 2.16 -10.98
C PHE A 182 -24.65 2.52 -12.02
N VAL A 183 -24.25 2.52 -13.30
CA VAL A 183 -25.18 2.61 -14.43
C VAL A 183 -26.11 1.39 -14.44
N ASN A 184 -25.52 0.20 -14.42
CA ASN A 184 -26.23 -1.06 -14.29
C ASN A 184 -25.70 -1.84 -13.06
N PRO A 185 -26.44 -1.84 -11.94
CA PRO A 185 -26.04 -2.56 -10.72
C PRO A 185 -25.99 -4.08 -10.85
N ALA A 186 -26.70 -4.66 -11.83
CA ALA A 186 -26.78 -6.10 -12.04
C ALA A 186 -26.60 -6.45 -13.53
N PRO A 187 -25.36 -6.28 -14.07
CA PRO A 187 -25.09 -6.53 -15.47
C PRO A 187 -25.28 -8.02 -15.83
N THR A 188 -25.84 -8.29 -17.01
CA THR A 188 -25.85 -9.64 -17.60
C THR A 188 -24.44 -10.07 -18.02
N LYS A 189 -24.22 -11.35 -18.33
CA LYS A 189 -22.90 -11.86 -18.75
C LYS A 189 -22.39 -11.20 -20.03
N GLU A 190 -23.29 -10.79 -20.92
CA GLU A 190 -22.93 -10.08 -22.14
C GLU A 190 -22.53 -8.63 -21.85
N GLN A 191 -23.14 -8.01 -20.82
CA GLN A 191 -22.88 -6.63 -20.40
C GLN A 191 -21.68 -6.50 -19.44
N GLU A 192 -21.27 -7.57 -18.76
CA GLU A 192 -20.22 -7.55 -17.74
C GLU A 192 -18.85 -7.09 -18.31
N ASN A 193 -18.65 -7.19 -19.62
CA ASN A 193 -17.42 -6.77 -20.29
C ASN A 193 -17.44 -5.30 -20.76
N ASP A 194 -18.59 -4.63 -20.67
CA ASP A 194 -18.72 -3.22 -21.06
C ASP A 194 -18.53 -2.31 -19.84
N ILE A 195 -17.48 -1.49 -19.90
CA ILE A 195 -17.18 -0.51 -18.85
C ILE A 195 -18.29 0.53 -18.72
N ARG A 196 -19.01 0.88 -19.80
CA ARG A 196 -20.06 1.90 -19.79
C ARG A 196 -21.34 1.43 -19.09
N GLU A 197 -21.54 0.12 -19.04
CA GLU A 197 -22.66 -0.50 -18.31
C GLU A 197 -22.31 -0.70 -16.83
N THR A 198 -21.06 -1.09 -16.54
CA THR A 198 -20.66 -1.58 -15.22
C THR A 198 -20.11 -0.50 -14.29
N ALA A 199 -19.75 0.66 -14.82
CA ALA A 199 -19.10 1.71 -14.04
C ALA A 199 -20.07 2.60 -13.26
N ASP A 200 -19.48 3.34 -12.32
CA ASP A 200 -20.11 4.46 -11.64
C ASP A 200 -20.42 5.61 -12.63
N LYS A 201 -21.58 6.24 -12.47
CA LYS A 201 -22.02 7.35 -13.34
C LYS A 201 -21.04 8.53 -13.30
N SER A 202 -20.61 8.93 -12.12
CA SER A 202 -19.67 10.05 -11.97
C SER A 202 -18.26 9.70 -12.42
N PHE A 203 -17.88 8.41 -12.45
CA PHE A 203 -16.65 7.99 -13.12
C PHE A 203 -16.75 8.18 -14.63
N LEU A 204 -17.84 7.75 -15.27
CA LEU A 204 -18.01 7.87 -16.73
C LEU A 204 -18.04 9.32 -17.22
N GLU A 205 -18.61 10.22 -16.42
CA GLU A 205 -18.62 11.66 -16.73
C GLU A 205 -17.21 12.28 -16.68
N LYS A 206 -16.34 11.76 -15.81
CA LYS A 206 -15.00 12.32 -15.59
C LYS A 206 -13.91 11.63 -16.41
N ALA A 207 -14.00 10.33 -16.62
CA ALA A 207 -12.93 9.56 -17.24
C ALA A 207 -12.74 9.98 -18.70
N THR A 208 -11.49 10.19 -19.11
CA THR A 208 -11.20 10.41 -20.52
C THR A 208 -11.38 9.12 -21.32
N GLU A 209 -11.65 9.23 -22.62
CA GLU A 209 -11.81 8.07 -23.49
C GLU A 209 -10.58 7.14 -23.43
N ASN A 210 -9.37 7.69 -23.34
CA ASN A 210 -8.15 6.91 -23.17
C ASN A 210 -8.11 6.12 -21.84
N THR A 211 -8.59 6.71 -20.74
CA THR A 211 -8.70 5.98 -19.46
C THR A 211 -9.75 4.88 -19.54
N LEU A 212 -10.88 5.13 -20.21
CA LEU A 212 -11.92 4.12 -20.43
C LEU A 212 -11.40 2.95 -21.27
N GLU A 213 -10.62 3.21 -22.32
CA GLU A 213 -9.97 2.18 -23.13
C GLU A 213 -9.02 1.30 -22.31
N ILE A 214 -8.10 1.93 -21.55
CA ILE A 214 -7.15 1.22 -20.69
C ILE A 214 -7.90 0.38 -19.64
N TYR A 215 -8.90 0.94 -18.99
CA TYR A 215 -9.67 0.26 -17.95
C TYR A 215 -10.52 -0.87 -18.52
N SER A 216 -11.10 -0.69 -19.71
CA SER A 216 -11.89 -1.73 -20.38
C SER A 216 -11.02 -2.93 -20.76
N GLU A 217 -9.82 -2.71 -21.29
CA GLU A 217 -8.92 -3.81 -21.65
C GLU A 217 -8.44 -4.60 -20.42
N ILE A 218 -7.98 -3.88 -19.38
CA ILE A 218 -7.47 -4.52 -18.18
C ILE A 218 -8.60 -5.25 -17.43
N MET A 219 -9.82 -4.70 -17.41
CA MET A 219 -11.02 -5.32 -16.84
C MET A 219 -11.35 -6.63 -17.54
N ARG A 220 -11.43 -6.64 -18.87
CA ARG A 220 -11.70 -7.86 -19.65
C ARG A 220 -10.69 -8.97 -19.34
N THR A 221 -9.43 -8.59 -19.18
CA THR A 221 -8.38 -9.56 -18.86
C THR A 221 -8.38 -9.97 -17.39
N ALA A 222 -8.92 -9.14 -16.48
CA ALA A 222 -9.11 -9.47 -15.08
C ALA A 222 -10.27 -10.46 -14.87
N LEU A 223 -11.35 -10.31 -15.64
CA LEU A 223 -12.51 -11.20 -15.59
C LEU A 223 -12.12 -12.66 -15.90
N SER A 224 -11.23 -12.88 -16.88
CA SER A 224 -10.81 -14.20 -17.33
C SER A 224 -9.75 -14.90 -16.48
N ARG A 225 -9.15 -14.21 -15.48
CA ARG A 225 -8.10 -14.78 -14.62
C ARG A 225 -8.42 -14.67 -13.13
N THR A 226 -7.61 -15.32 -12.28
CA THR A 226 -7.79 -15.31 -10.82
C THR A 226 -6.86 -14.33 -10.10
N GLY A 227 -5.64 -14.16 -10.62
CA GLY A 227 -4.66 -13.21 -10.08
C GLY A 227 -4.87 -11.78 -10.59
N PRO A 228 -4.12 -10.81 -10.05
CA PRO A 228 -4.24 -9.43 -10.47
C PRO A 228 -3.65 -9.25 -11.87
N VAL A 229 -4.19 -8.28 -12.59
CA VAL A 229 -3.61 -7.75 -13.82
C VAL A 229 -2.88 -6.49 -13.47
N ILE A 230 -1.60 -6.37 -13.86
CA ILE A 230 -0.80 -5.20 -13.55
C ILE A 230 -0.16 -4.72 -14.85
N GLU A 231 -0.53 -3.52 -15.26
CA GLU A 231 0.01 -2.85 -16.45
C GLU A 231 0.67 -1.53 -16.05
N MET A 232 1.73 -1.17 -16.78
CA MET A 232 2.50 0.05 -16.55
C MET A 232 2.57 0.88 -17.82
N PHE A 233 2.31 2.18 -17.65
CA PHE A 233 2.33 3.16 -18.72
C PHE A 233 3.28 4.31 -18.38
N GLU A 234 4.05 4.72 -19.37
CA GLU A 234 4.91 5.90 -19.33
C GLU A 234 4.09 7.17 -19.58
N VAL A 235 4.26 8.22 -18.78
CA VAL A 235 3.56 9.49 -18.98
C VAL A 235 4.41 10.42 -19.84
N GLU A 236 3.91 10.78 -21.02
CA GLU A 236 4.62 11.54 -22.06
C GLU A 236 5.26 12.84 -21.54
N GLY A 237 6.52 13.09 -21.88
CA GLY A 237 7.20 14.33 -21.46
C GLY A 237 7.51 14.44 -19.97
N THR A 238 7.31 13.38 -19.18
CA THR A 238 7.64 13.32 -17.75
C THR A 238 8.38 12.01 -17.41
N ARG A 239 8.90 11.92 -16.18
CA ARG A 239 9.38 10.66 -15.60
C ARG A 239 8.33 9.98 -14.71
N GLU A 240 7.08 10.43 -14.76
CA GLU A 240 5.97 9.82 -14.03
C GLU A 240 5.62 8.47 -14.67
N ARG A 241 5.33 7.48 -13.83
CA ARG A 241 4.87 6.15 -14.25
C ARG A 241 3.45 5.91 -13.72
N ARG A 242 2.52 5.55 -14.61
CA ARG A 242 1.16 5.17 -14.25
C ARG A 242 1.11 3.64 -14.12
N LEU A 243 0.80 3.17 -12.91
CA LEU A 243 0.57 1.75 -12.63
C LEU A 243 -0.93 1.51 -12.53
N VAL A 244 -1.47 0.59 -13.34
CA VAL A 244 -2.88 0.21 -13.34
C VAL A 244 -2.99 -1.25 -12.93
N ILE A 245 -3.75 -1.51 -11.86
CA ILE A 245 -3.90 -2.84 -11.26
C ILE A 245 -5.38 -3.19 -11.25
N ALA A 246 -5.77 -4.30 -11.89
CA ALA A 246 -7.14 -4.80 -11.87
C ALA A 246 -7.23 -6.16 -11.19
N TYR A 247 -8.21 -6.35 -10.32
CA TYR A 247 -8.45 -7.61 -9.63
C TYR A 247 -9.94 -7.76 -9.26
N LYS A 248 -10.34 -8.96 -8.85
CA LYS A 248 -11.72 -9.25 -8.45
C LYS A 248 -11.97 -8.75 -7.02
N GLN A 249 -13.10 -8.13 -6.76
CA GLN A 249 -13.48 -7.70 -5.41
C GLN A 249 -13.38 -8.87 -4.41
N GLN A 250 -13.07 -8.56 -3.15
CA GLN A 250 -13.00 -9.52 -2.04
C GLN A 250 -11.97 -10.66 -2.18
N THR A 251 -11.05 -10.57 -3.14
CA THR A 251 -9.98 -11.57 -3.33
C THR A 251 -8.68 -11.26 -2.59
N THR A 252 -8.54 -10.04 -2.08
CA THR A 252 -7.41 -9.56 -1.27
C THR A 252 -7.93 -8.54 -0.25
N GLN A 253 -7.15 -8.25 0.79
CA GLN A 253 -7.52 -7.32 1.86
C GLN A 253 -6.37 -6.35 2.11
N SER A 254 -6.66 -5.11 2.48
CA SER A 254 -5.66 -4.08 2.78
C SER A 254 -4.65 -3.83 1.65
N PHE A 255 -5.04 -4.14 0.41
CA PHE A 255 -4.12 -4.12 -0.73
C PHE A 255 -3.72 -2.69 -1.11
N PHE A 256 -4.65 -1.74 -1.04
CA PHE A 256 -4.38 -0.36 -1.42
C PHE A 256 -3.37 0.31 -0.46
N SER A 257 -3.50 0.12 0.85
CA SER A 257 -2.49 0.59 1.81
C SER A 257 -1.16 -0.16 1.70
N ALA A 258 -1.17 -1.48 1.45
CA ALA A 258 0.05 -2.27 1.28
C ALA A 258 0.86 -1.86 0.04
N ILE A 259 0.20 -1.49 -1.06
CA ILE A 259 0.87 -0.96 -2.26
C ILE A 259 1.51 0.40 -1.98
N SER A 260 0.97 1.20 -1.06
CA SER A 260 1.62 2.43 -0.64
C SER A 260 2.95 2.18 0.04
N ASP A 261 2.97 1.23 0.97
CA ASP A 261 4.20 0.79 1.58
C ASP A 261 5.19 0.25 0.54
N LEU A 262 4.69 -0.46 -0.49
CA LEU A 262 5.50 -0.95 -1.60
C LEU A 262 6.29 0.14 -2.30
N TYR A 263 5.60 1.15 -2.82
CA TYR A 263 6.32 2.16 -3.60
C TYR A 263 7.14 3.09 -2.69
N HIS A 264 6.79 3.29 -1.42
CA HIS A 264 7.60 4.04 -0.45
C HIS A 264 8.95 3.36 -0.19
N TYR A 265 8.98 2.02 -0.11
CA TYR A 265 10.21 1.26 0.05
C TYR A 265 11.22 1.47 -1.10
N TYR A 266 10.73 1.87 -2.27
CA TYR A 266 11.55 2.21 -3.45
C TYR A 266 11.79 3.71 -3.61
N ASP A 267 11.64 4.52 -2.55
CA ASP A 267 11.76 5.97 -2.59
C ASP A 267 10.84 6.63 -3.65
N LEU A 268 9.67 6.04 -3.90
CA LEU A 268 8.67 6.64 -4.76
C LEU A 268 7.57 7.27 -3.92
N TYR A 269 6.83 8.18 -4.53
CA TYR A 269 5.62 8.73 -3.96
C TYR A 269 4.54 8.84 -5.03
N SER A 270 3.28 8.85 -4.60
CA SER A 270 2.15 9.05 -5.48
C SER A 270 1.70 10.51 -5.50
N THR A 271 1.50 11.07 -6.70
CA THR A 271 0.86 12.38 -6.92
C THR A 271 -0.66 12.27 -6.80
N ARG A 272 -1.23 11.24 -7.45
CA ARG A 272 -2.66 10.92 -7.39
C ARG A 272 -2.91 9.41 -7.43
N LYS A 273 -3.99 8.97 -6.79
CA LYS A 273 -4.48 7.59 -6.81
C LYS A 273 -5.97 7.56 -7.06
N TYR A 274 -6.39 6.53 -7.77
CA TYR A 274 -7.80 6.24 -8.02
C TYR A 274 -8.06 4.78 -7.71
N VAL A 275 -9.17 4.50 -7.03
CA VAL A 275 -9.75 3.16 -6.93
C VAL A 275 -11.15 3.27 -7.48
N GLU A 276 -11.36 2.64 -8.64
CA GLU A 276 -12.67 2.54 -9.26
C GLU A 276 -13.16 1.11 -9.12
N GLN A 277 -14.41 0.97 -8.71
CA GLN A 277 -15.07 -0.33 -8.57
C GLN A 277 -16.20 -0.42 -9.59
N PHE A 278 -16.53 -1.63 -10.00
CA PHE A 278 -17.48 -1.90 -11.07
C PHE A 278 -18.50 -2.95 -10.62
N SER A 279 -19.75 -2.84 -11.09
CA SER A 279 -20.84 -3.74 -10.70
C SER A 279 -20.66 -5.19 -11.18
N ASN A 280 -19.72 -5.44 -12.09
CA ASN A 280 -19.29 -6.79 -12.49
C ASN A 280 -18.30 -7.46 -11.53
N GLY A 281 -17.96 -6.82 -10.41
CA GLY A 281 -17.09 -7.40 -9.39
C GLY A 281 -15.60 -7.15 -9.60
N ILE A 282 -15.22 -6.20 -10.46
CA ILE A 282 -13.83 -5.79 -10.68
C ILE A 282 -13.50 -4.52 -9.91
N THR A 283 -12.29 -4.47 -9.37
CA THR A 283 -11.66 -3.27 -8.80
C THR A 283 -10.45 -2.91 -9.66
N ILE A 284 -10.35 -1.63 -10.04
CA ILE A 284 -9.18 -1.07 -10.74
C ILE A 284 -8.55 0.00 -9.87
N VAL A 285 -7.28 -0.19 -9.53
CA VAL A 285 -6.44 0.78 -8.82
C VAL A 285 -5.48 1.42 -9.82
N SER A 286 -5.50 2.75 -9.94
CA SER A 286 -4.55 3.50 -10.78
C SER A 286 -3.70 4.42 -9.91
N LEU A 287 -2.39 4.29 -10.02
CA LEU A 287 -1.39 5.01 -9.23
C LEU A 287 -0.47 5.78 -10.16
N TYR A 288 -0.26 7.06 -9.87
CA TYR A 288 0.71 7.89 -10.60
C TYR A 288 1.92 8.12 -9.70
N LEU A 289 3.04 7.50 -10.07
CA LEU A 289 4.25 7.39 -9.25
C LEU A 289 5.37 8.26 -9.79
N ASN A 290 6.02 8.98 -8.88
CA ASN A 290 7.23 9.75 -9.14
C ASN A 290 8.31 9.37 -8.12
N GLN A 291 9.58 9.54 -8.51
CA GLN A 291 10.70 9.36 -7.59
C GLN A 291 10.83 10.58 -6.68
N ILE A 292 11.08 10.36 -5.38
CA ILE A 292 11.31 11.48 -4.46
C ILE A 292 12.53 12.31 -4.91
N PRO A 293 12.52 13.63 -4.71
CA PRO A 293 13.69 14.46 -4.97
C PRO A 293 14.91 13.99 -4.15
N LYS A 294 16.08 13.87 -4.79
CA LYS A 294 17.34 13.43 -4.15
C LYS A 294 17.30 12.00 -3.57
N SER A 295 16.45 11.12 -4.10
CA SER A 295 16.45 9.69 -3.78
C SER A 295 17.84 9.07 -3.93
N THR A 296 18.19 8.18 -3.01
CA THR A 296 19.39 7.32 -3.12
C THR A 296 19.06 5.96 -3.73
N ALA A 297 17.77 5.63 -3.86
CA ALA A 297 17.30 4.41 -4.50
C ALA A 297 17.56 4.41 -6.02
N PRO A 298 17.51 3.21 -6.65
CA PRO A 298 17.60 3.09 -8.10
C PRO A 298 16.56 3.95 -8.84
N PRO A 299 16.86 4.39 -10.07
CA PRO A 299 15.93 5.17 -10.89
C PRO A 299 14.56 4.49 -11.05
N ILE A 300 13.50 5.29 -11.15
CA ILE A 300 12.12 4.80 -11.29
C ILE A 300 11.94 3.80 -12.44
N GLU A 301 12.69 3.94 -13.53
CA GLU A 301 12.66 3.05 -14.69
C GLU A 301 13.08 1.61 -14.35
N HIS A 302 13.88 1.42 -13.30
CA HIS A 302 14.24 0.10 -12.80
C HIS A 302 13.35 -0.34 -11.64
N SER A 303 13.07 0.59 -10.72
CA SER A 303 12.26 0.32 -9.52
C SER A 303 10.82 -0.09 -9.88
N ILE A 304 10.23 0.48 -10.93
CA ILE A 304 8.85 0.18 -11.34
C ILE A 304 8.66 -1.29 -11.72
N HIS A 305 9.64 -1.92 -12.39
CA HIS A 305 9.54 -3.33 -12.74
C HIS A 305 9.59 -4.26 -11.52
N GLN A 306 10.33 -3.85 -10.49
CA GLN A 306 10.34 -4.58 -9.24
C GLN A 306 9.03 -4.40 -8.48
N ILE A 307 8.48 -3.18 -8.45
CA ILE A 307 7.16 -2.88 -7.89
C ILE A 307 6.07 -3.70 -8.57
N ILE A 308 6.08 -3.85 -9.90
CA ILE A 308 5.08 -4.67 -10.61
C ILE A 308 5.12 -6.13 -10.11
N LYS A 309 6.33 -6.71 -9.98
CA LYS A 309 6.49 -8.09 -9.50
C LYS A 309 6.08 -8.25 -8.04
N GLU A 310 6.49 -7.32 -7.19
CA GLU A 310 6.20 -7.37 -5.76
C GLU A 310 4.75 -7.02 -5.44
N ALA A 311 4.08 -6.19 -6.24
CA ALA A 311 2.65 -5.91 -6.12
C ALA A 311 1.81 -7.18 -6.33
N SER A 312 2.20 -8.04 -7.28
CA SER A 312 1.57 -9.35 -7.46
C SER A 312 1.77 -10.26 -6.24
N LEU A 313 2.95 -10.20 -5.61
CA LEU A 313 3.24 -10.95 -4.40
C LEU A 313 2.46 -10.42 -3.17
N ILE A 314 2.37 -9.09 -3.01
CA ILE A 314 1.56 -8.43 -1.98
C ILE A 314 0.08 -8.77 -2.17
N TYR A 315 -0.42 -8.85 -3.40
CA TYR A 315 -1.82 -9.24 -3.62
C TYR A 315 -2.16 -10.59 -2.97
N CYS A 316 -1.23 -11.56 -3.04
CA CYS A 316 -1.39 -12.88 -2.43
C CYS A 316 -1.23 -12.84 -0.90
N LEU A 317 -0.36 -11.98 -0.37
CA LEU A 317 -0.03 -11.86 1.05
C LEU A 317 0.07 -10.39 1.45
N PRO A 318 -1.06 -9.68 1.56
CA PRO A 318 -1.07 -8.23 1.70
C PRO A 318 -0.69 -7.75 3.10
N THR A 319 -0.96 -8.58 4.12
CA THR A 319 -0.63 -8.27 5.51
C THR A 319 0.19 -9.39 6.10
N THR A 320 1.30 -9.02 6.76
CA THR A 320 2.13 -9.95 7.51
C THR A 320 2.48 -9.34 8.87
N PRO A 321 2.78 -10.16 9.89
CA PRO A 321 3.28 -9.65 11.18
C PRO A 321 4.65 -8.97 11.09
N LEU A 322 5.33 -9.04 9.93
CA LEU A 322 6.61 -8.40 9.65
C LEU A 322 6.45 -7.09 8.85
N GLN A 323 5.21 -6.63 8.62
CA GLN A 323 4.92 -5.40 7.87
C GLN A 323 5.67 -4.18 8.41
N SER A 324 5.86 -4.07 9.72
CA SER A 324 6.61 -2.95 10.31
C SER A 324 8.07 -2.90 9.86
N PHE A 325 8.70 -4.04 9.60
CA PHE A 325 10.07 -4.09 9.06
C PHE A 325 10.13 -3.68 7.61
N PHE A 326 9.09 -4.03 6.86
CA PHE A 326 8.92 -3.57 5.50
C PHE A 326 8.75 -2.04 5.44
N GLN A 327 7.83 -1.50 6.25
CA GLN A 327 7.56 -0.06 6.34
C GLN A 327 8.75 0.77 6.86
N THR A 328 9.69 0.15 7.58
CA THR A 328 10.91 0.80 8.10
C THR A 328 12.14 0.56 7.24
N ASN A 329 11.99 -0.03 6.05
CA ASN A 329 13.07 -0.40 5.14
C ASN A 329 14.12 -1.36 5.74
N LYS A 330 13.78 -2.09 6.82
CA LYS A 330 14.67 -3.10 7.43
C LYS A 330 14.70 -4.39 6.63
N LEU A 331 13.56 -4.77 6.06
CA LEU A 331 13.40 -5.94 5.20
C LEU A 331 12.70 -5.53 3.91
N SER A 332 13.05 -6.16 2.80
CA SER A 332 12.27 -6.09 1.56
C SER A 332 10.95 -6.85 1.69
N VAL A 333 10.03 -6.68 0.72
CA VAL A 333 8.78 -7.46 0.66
C VAL A 333 9.08 -8.96 0.60
N GLN A 334 10.06 -9.33 -0.23
CA GLN A 334 10.42 -10.74 -0.43
C GLN A 334 11.00 -11.36 0.85
N GLU A 335 11.89 -10.64 1.54
CA GLU A 335 12.47 -11.05 2.82
C GLU A 335 11.39 -11.15 3.92
N SER A 336 10.47 -10.18 3.96
CA SER A 336 9.38 -10.17 4.94
C SER A 336 8.42 -11.35 4.73
N ILE A 337 8.08 -11.66 3.47
CA ILE A 337 7.23 -12.80 3.15
C ILE A 337 7.96 -14.12 3.38
N TYR A 338 9.26 -14.20 3.07
CA TYR A 338 10.09 -15.35 3.40
C TYR A 338 10.10 -15.62 4.91
N GLY A 339 10.34 -14.58 5.72
CA GLY A 339 10.28 -14.68 7.18
C GLY A 339 8.91 -15.08 7.71
N TYR A 340 7.82 -14.60 7.08
CA TYR A 340 6.46 -14.98 7.43
C TYR A 340 6.17 -16.46 7.14
N ILE A 341 6.60 -16.96 5.98
CA ILE A 341 6.47 -18.38 5.62
C ILE A 341 7.34 -19.23 6.55
N GLY A 342 8.57 -18.81 6.82
CA GLY A 342 9.49 -19.45 7.76
C GLY A 342 8.91 -19.54 9.18
N TRP A 343 8.23 -18.49 9.64
CA TRP A 343 7.51 -18.50 10.91
C TRP A 343 6.40 -19.56 10.96
N ILE A 344 5.56 -19.62 9.93
CA ILE A 344 4.50 -20.64 9.84
C ILE A 344 5.12 -22.03 9.78
N PHE A 345 6.21 -22.21 9.03
CA PHE A 345 6.93 -23.47 8.93
C PHE A 345 7.49 -23.90 10.29
N ALA A 346 8.25 -23.03 10.97
CA ALA A 346 8.80 -23.28 12.29
C ALA A 346 7.70 -23.64 13.29
N GLN A 347 6.55 -22.95 13.27
CA GLN A 347 5.41 -23.28 14.12
C GLN A 347 4.99 -24.76 14.01
N HIS A 348 4.95 -25.31 12.80
CA HIS A 348 4.45 -26.67 12.54
C HIS A 348 5.53 -27.74 12.73
N PHE A 349 6.79 -27.44 12.40
CA PHE A 349 7.84 -28.45 12.28
C PHE A 349 8.92 -28.41 13.38
N LEU A 350 8.92 -27.40 14.25
CA LEU A 350 9.90 -27.31 15.33
C LEU A 350 9.72 -28.46 16.33
N ASN A 351 10.79 -29.21 16.58
CA ASN A 351 10.77 -30.35 17.48
C ASN A 351 10.63 -29.90 18.94
N ARG A 352 9.41 -30.02 19.48
CA ARG A 352 9.07 -29.55 20.84
C ARG A 352 9.37 -30.54 21.97
N LEU A 353 9.80 -31.76 21.65
CA LEU A 353 9.95 -32.84 22.65
C LEU A 353 11.42 -33.10 23.02
N GLY A 354 12.39 -32.56 22.27
CA GLY A 354 13.82 -32.74 22.55
C GLY A 354 14.29 -34.21 22.47
N ASN A 355 15.57 -34.43 22.72
CA ASN A 355 16.15 -35.78 22.76
C ASN A 355 15.91 -36.46 24.12
N GLU A 356 15.67 -35.65 25.15
CA GLU A 356 15.44 -36.06 26.54
C GLU A 356 14.12 -36.84 26.68
N TYR A 357 13.06 -36.42 25.97
CA TYR A 357 11.81 -37.17 25.92
C TYR A 357 12.01 -38.55 25.29
N THR A 358 12.80 -38.63 24.22
CA THR A 358 13.13 -39.90 23.56
C THR A 358 13.91 -40.82 24.50
N SER A 359 14.90 -40.28 25.21
CA SER A 359 15.62 -41.01 26.26
C SER A 359 14.71 -41.48 27.38
N LEU A 360 13.75 -40.66 27.81
CA LEU A 360 12.78 -41.01 28.84
C LEU A 360 11.83 -42.13 28.39
N VAL A 361 11.38 -42.10 27.13
CA VAL A 361 10.59 -43.18 26.52
C VAL A 361 11.36 -44.50 26.51
N ASN A 362 12.67 -44.47 26.25
CA ASN A 362 13.51 -45.67 26.22
C ASN A 362 13.77 -46.27 27.61
N ILE A 363 13.69 -45.46 28.68
CA ILE A 363 13.89 -45.90 30.06
C ILE A 363 12.60 -46.48 30.68
N LEU A 364 11.44 -45.96 30.27
CA LEU A 364 10.15 -46.33 30.86
C LEU A 364 9.56 -47.62 30.26
N ASP A 365 8.98 -48.46 31.11
CA ASP A 365 8.27 -49.66 30.68
C ASP A 365 6.99 -49.32 29.90
N THR A 366 6.95 -49.74 28.64
CA THR A 366 5.85 -49.47 27.71
C THR A 366 4.59 -50.30 28.01
N ASN A 367 4.71 -51.38 28.78
CA ASN A 367 3.58 -52.23 29.17
C ASN A 367 2.85 -51.73 30.43
N ASN A 368 3.40 -50.71 31.11
CA ASN A 368 2.79 -50.11 32.29
C ASN A 368 1.85 -48.96 31.91
N SER A 369 0.55 -49.14 32.16
CA SER A 369 -0.49 -48.14 31.86
C SER A 369 -0.28 -46.79 32.56
N THR A 370 0.28 -46.79 33.78
CA THR A 370 0.55 -45.56 34.53
C THR A 370 1.69 -44.77 33.90
N HIS A 371 2.74 -45.45 33.42
CA HIS A 371 3.86 -44.80 32.73
C HIS A 371 3.42 -44.19 31.39
N GLN A 372 2.57 -44.90 30.63
CA GLN A 372 2.00 -44.40 29.37
C GLN A 372 1.14 -43.15 29.59
N ASP A 373 0.32 -43.13 30.64
CA ASP A 373 -0.51 -41.98 30.98
C ASP A 373 0.32 -40.75 31.37
N VAL A 374 1.38 -40.94 32.18
CA VAL A 374 2.30 -39.85 32.56
C VAL A 374 3.06 -39.32 31.34
N LEU A 375 3.60 -40.21 30.50
CA LEU A 375 4.27 -39.83 29.25
C LEU A 375 3.35 -39.07 28.31
N THR A 376 2.10 -39.50 28.15
CA THR A 376 1.12 -38.82 27.29
C THR A 376 0.79 -37.42 27.82
N LYS A 377 0.60 -37.27 29.14
CA LYS A 377 0.38 -35.96 29.78
C LYS A 377 1.60 -35.05 29.66
N MET A 378 2.80 -35.59 29.83
CA MET A 378 4.07 -34.86 29.70
C MET A 378 4.33 -34.43 28.26
N LYS A 379 4.12 -35.33 27.30
CA LYS A 379 4.18 -35.04 25.85
C LYS A 379 3.22 -33.91 25.47
N LYS A 380 1.99 -33.94 26.00
CA LYS A 380 0.99 -32.89 25.76
C LYS A 380 1.46 -31.55 26.32
N ARG A 381 1.91 -31.50 27.58
CA ARG A 381 2.43 -30.27 28.20
C ARG A 381 3.66 -29.70 27.48
N LEU A 382 4.68 -30.51 27.21
CA LEU A 382 5.91 -30.06 26.53
C LEU A 382 5.65 -29.51 25.12
N ARG A 383 4.67 -30.08 24.40
CA ARG A 383 4.25 -29.56 23.09
C ARG A 383 3.49 -28.24 23.18
N THR A 384 2.74 -28.02 24.26
CA THR A 384 1.92 -26.82 24.44
C THR A 384 2.71 -25.66 25.06
N ASP A 385 3.65 -25.94 25.96
CA ASP A 385 4.27 -24.92 26.83
C ASP A 385 5.60 -24.34 26.30
N THR A 386 6.27 -24.99 25.32
CA THR A 386 7.66 -24.61 24.95
C THR A 386 7.75 -23.61 23.79
N PHE A 387 7.00 -23.81 22.70
CA PHE A 387 7.07 -22.95 21.50
C PHE A 387 5.65 -22.56 21.05
N THR A 388 5.18 -21.43 21.58
CA THR A 388 3.92 -20.82 21.13
C THR A 388 4.13 -20.08 19.82
N ARG A 389 3.05 -19.90 19.06
CA ARG A 389 3.08 -19.16 17.78
C ARG A 389 3.66 -17.75 17.96
N ASP A 390 3.23 -17.05 19.01
CA ASP A 390 3.69 -15.69 19.29
C ASP A 390 5.15 -15.68 19.76
N TYR A 391 5.57 -16.66 20.56
CA TYR A 391 6.96 -16.73 21.01
C TYR A 391 7.93 -16.92 19.84
N ILE A 392 7.63 -17.82 18.90
CA ILE A 392 8.44 -18.00 17.68
C ILE A 392 8.46 -16.70 16.86
N LEU A 393 7.33 -16.00 16.77
CA LEU A 393 7.27 -14.74 16.04
C LEU A 393 8.18 -13.67 16.65
N GLU A 394 8.16 -13.52 17.97
CA GLU A 394 8.99 -12.55 18.68
C GLU A 394 10.49 -12.88 18.54
N ILE A 395 10.86 -14.16 18.54
CA ILE A 395 12.23 -14.59 18.20
C ILE A 395 12.60 -14.14 16.79
N ILE A 396 11.77 -14.44 15.79
CA ILE A 396 12.02 -14.07 14.39
C ILE A 396 12.14 -12.54 14.25
N LYS A 397 11.28 -11.78 14.93
CA LYS A 397 11.33 -10.31 14.94
C LYS A 397 12.58 -9.74 15.61
N THR A 398 13.18 -10.46 16.55
CA THR A 398 14.41 -10.02 17.23
C THR A 398 15.61 -10.04 16.29
N TYR A 399 15.60 -10.89 15.26
CA TYR A 399 16.73 -11.13 14.37
C TYR A 399 16.41 -10.92 12.87
N PRO A 400 16.01 -9.71 12.44
CA PRO A 400 15.68 -9.44 11.03
C PRO A 400 16.88 -9.67 10.10
N GLU A 401 18.10 -9.42 10.56
CA GLU A 401 19.32 -9.67 9.78
C GLU A 401 19.50 -11.16 9.44
N LEU A 402 19.09 -12.08 10.32
CA LEU A 402 19.15 -13.52 10.02
C LEU A 402 18.14 -13.90 8.94
N ILE A 403 16.94 -13.30 8.96
CA ILE A 403 15.93 -13.49 7.90
C ILE A 403 16.51 -13.06 6.55
N LYS A 404 17.20 -11.92 6.51
CA LYS A 404 17.84 -11.40 5.30
C LYS A 404 18.88 -12.39 4.76
N LEU A 405 19.78 -12.87 5.61
CA LEU A 405 20.82 -13.83 5.21
C LEU A 405 20.23 -15.18 4.73
N LEU A 406 19.21 -15.69 5.44
CA LEU A 406 18.52 -16.91 5.05
C LEU A 406 17.79 -16.74 3.71
N TYR A 407 17.12 -15.61 3.51
CA TYR A 407 16.49 -15.29 2.23
C TYR A 407 17.53 -15.18 1.11
N ILE A 408 18.69 -14.57 1.36
CA ILE A 408 19.77 -14.47 0.35
C ILE A 408 20.22 -15.86 -0.09
N ASN A 409 20.48 -16.77 0.86
CA ASN A 409 20.89 -18.13 0.57
C ASN A 409 19.81 -18.88 -0.23
N PHE A 410 18.54 -18.82 0.22
CA PHE A 410 17.39 -19.38 -0.48
C PHE A 410 17.28 -18.82 -1.92
N ALA A 411 17.32 -17.49 -2.05
CA ALA A 411 17.19 -16.83 -3.34
C ALA A 411 18.32 -17.25 -4.28
N MET A 412 19.57 -17.36 -3.82
CA MET A 412 20.70 -17.79 -4.66
C MET A 412 20.55 -19.21 -5.22
N ILE A 413 20.00 -20.15 -4.44
CA ILE A 413 19.74 -21.52 -4.89
C ILE A 413 18.60 -21.54 -5.92
N HIS A 414 17.56 -20.73 -5.71
CA HIS A 414 16.33 -20.75 -6.49
C HIS A 414 16.24 -19.67 -7.56
N TYR A 415 17.26 -18.82 -7.71
CA TYR A 415 17.26 -17.74 -8.69
C TYR A 415 17.37 -18.34 -10.09
N VAL A 416 16.26 -18.37 -10.82
CA VAL A 416 16.28 -18.71 -12.24
C VAL A 416 16.96 -17.55 -12.96
N ASN A 417 18.22 -17.75 -13.39
CA ASN A 417 18.89 -16.80 -14.28
C ASN A 417 17.99 -16.64 -15.52
N PRO A 418 17.42 -15.46 -15.78
CA PRO A 418 16.68 -15.26 -16.99
C PRO A 418 17.68 -15.37 -18.15
N ALA A 419 17.28 -16.10 -19.21
CA ALA A 419 18.15 -16.47 -20.32
C ALA A 419 18.94 -15.26 -20.86
N VAL A 420 20.12 -15.53 -21.43
CA VAL A 420 21.19 -14.63 -21.91
C VAL A 420 20.74 -13.39 -22.71
N ASN A 421 19.47 -13.29 -23.12
CA ASN A 421 18.86 -12.16 -23.82
C ASN A 421 18.03 -11.19 -22.96
N SER A 422 17.80 -11.43 -21.66
CA SER A 422 17.14 -10.45 -20.79
C SER A 422 18.17 -9.49 -20.16
N LEU A 423 18.13 -8.24 -20.61
CA LEU A 423 18.94 -7.12 -20.16
C LEU A 423 18.93 -6.94 -18.63
N LYS A 424 20.13 -7.01 -18.04
CA LYS A 424 20.54 -6.61 -16.67
C LYS A 424 19.91 -7.39 -15.50
N PRO A 425 20.69 -7.64 -14.43
CA PRO A 425 20.17 -8.26 -13.21
C PRO A 425 19.07 -7.41 -12.58
N THR A 426 18.01 -8.05 -12.08
CA THR A 426 16.93 -7.39 -11.33
C THR A 426 17.51 -6.65 -10.10
N LEU A 427 16.81 -5.63 -9.62
CA LEU A 427 17.23 -4.91 -8.41
C LEU A 427 17.31 -5.85 -7.19
N SER A 428 16.41 -6.83 -7.09
CA SER A 428 16.51 -7.86 -6.06
C SER A 428 17.83 -8.64 -6.19
N TYR A 429 18.21 -9.06 -7.40
CA TYR A 429 19.48 -9.76 -7.62
C TYR A 429 20.73 -8.89 -7.38
N GLN A 430 20.65 -7.59 -7.68
CA GLN A 430 21.74 -6.66 -7.36
C GLN A 430 21.92 -6.51 -5.84
N ARG A 431 20.83 -6.48 -5.06
CA ARG A 431 20.87 -6.49 -3.60
C ARG A 431 21.51 -7.78 -3.07
N LEU A 432 21.14 -8.94 -3.63
CA LEU A 432 21.71 -10.25 -3.26
C LEU A 432 23.25 -10.31 -3.41
N ARG A 433 23.83 -9.57 -4.36
CA ARG A 433 25.29 -9.53 -4.59
C ARG A 433 26.05 -8.53 -3.72
N THR A 434 25.36 -7.59 -3.09
CA THR A 434 25.99 -6.57 -2.25
C THR A 434 26.27 -7.10 -0.85
N ASP A 435 25.45 -8.03 -0.38
CA ASP A 435 25.60 -8.69 0.92
C ASP A 435 26.58 -9.88 0.84
N SER A 436 27.27 -10.18 1.95
CA SER A 436 28.23 -11.29 2.03
C SER A 436 27.51 -12.64 1.85
N ILE A 437 27.81 -13.34 0.76
CA ILE A 437 27.25 -14.67 0.49
C ILE A 437 27.93 -15.67 1.43
N LEU A 438 27.17 -16.20 2.39
CA LEU A 438 27.64 -17.23 3.32
C LEU A 438 27.28 -18.62 2.79
N THR A 439 28.18 -19.60 2.99
CA THR A 439 27.82 -21.02 2.79
C THR A 439 26.85 -21.49 3.87
N GLU A 440 26.25 -22.68 3.70
CA GLU A 440 25.34 -23.24 4.72
C GLU A 440 26.04 -23.40 6.08
N GLU A 441 27.31 -23.83 6.10
CA GLU A 441 28.08 -23.98 7.34
C GLU A 441 28.37 -22.62 7.99
N GLU A 442 28.76 -21.63 7.20
CA GLU A 442 29.01 -20.27 7.69
C GLU A 442 27.74 -19.61 8.21
N LEU A 443 26.60 -19.86 7.55
CA LEU A 443 25.30 -19.37 7.96
C LEU A 443 24.87 -20.00 9.28
N HIS A 444 25.06 -21.31 9.46
CA HIS A 444 24.76 -22.00 10.71
C HIS A 444 25.63 -21.50 11.87
N GLU A 445 26.93 -21.29 11.65
CA GLU A 445 27.82 -20.69 12.65
C GLU A 445 27.45 -19.23 12.96
N LYS A 446 27.01 -18.47 11.94
CA LYS A 446 26.51 -17.11 12.13
C LYS A 446 25.25 -17.10 12.99
N ILE A 447 24.30 -18.00 12.74
CA ILE A 447 23.07 -18.12 13.54
C ILE A 447 23.45 -18.43 15.00
N LYS A 448 24.27 -19.47 15.25
CA LYS A 448 24.74 -19.82 16.60
C LYS A 448 25.34 -18.66 17.37
N ARG A 449 26.17 -17.85 16.70
CA ARG A 449 26.83 -16.69 17.33
C ARG A 449 25.88 -15.52 17.58
N THR A 450 24.82 -15.39 16.79
CA THR A 450 23.88 -14.27 16.86
C THR A 450 22.71 -14.54 17.80
N THR A 451 22.24 -15.79 17.91
CA THR A 451 21.19 -16.19 18.86
C THR A 451 21.70 -16.20 20.29
N SER A 452 20.88 -15.79 21.25
CA SER A 452 21.28 -15.66 22.66
C SER A 452 21.23 -16.98 23.41
N ASN A 453 20.40 -17.92 22.94
CA ASN A 453 20.19 -19.20 23.60
C ASN A 453 19.84 -20.33 22.61
N SER A 454 19.87 -21.56 23.09
CA SER A 454 19.56 -22.74 22.27
C SER A 454 18.12 -22.77 21.76
N HIS A 455 17.18 -22.11 22.44
CA HIS A 455 15.78 -22.10 22.01
C HIS A 455 15.59 -21.22 20.77
N GLU A 456 16.23 -20.05 20.75
CA GLU A 456 16.27 -19.15 19.59
C GLU A 456 17.00 -19.80 18.41
N LEU A 457 18.11 -20.49 18.68
CA LEU A 457 18.82 -21.27 17.67
C LEU A 457 17.96 -22.36 17.03
N MET A 458 17.03 -22.98 17.77
CA MET A 458 16.14 -24.00 17.20
C MET A 458 15.06 -23.43 16.27
N VAL A 459 14.79 -22.13 16.33
CA VAL A 459 13.79 -21.47 15.48
C VAL A 459 14.34 -21.18 14.08
N PHE A 460 15.65 -20.90 13.97
CA PHE A 460 16.35 -20.58 12.73
C PHE A 460 17.11 -21.80 12.19
#